data_AF-A0A645CEF2-F1
#
_entry.id   AF-A0A645CEF2-F1
#
_cell.length_a   1.000
_cell.length_b   1.000
_cell.length_c   1.000
_cell.angle_alpha   90.00
_cell.angle_beta   90.00
_cell.angle_gamma   90.00
#
_symmetry.space_group_name_H-M   'P 1'
#
loop_
_entity.id
_entity.type
_entity.pdbx_description
1 polymer ?
#
loop_
_entity_poly.entity_id
_entity_poly.type
_entity_poly.pdbx_seq_one_letter_code
_entity_poly.pdbx_strand_id
1 'polypeptide(L)'
;MGPIISGTAALILGMYLFLPDSFSTFSNYLSSGPGQPGPNTLMEIFAFTAQLFENIFSVENLVSPNFWIYFALAIGISSHIALSKEDLKGAGRGLVTIFAFILLVNVFAILFNADTSGFFTYILSLNVYLLAFSMVSVVFSLIRLVLSGFVYSLVHKII
;
A
#
# COMPACT_ATOMS: atom_id res chain seq x y z
N MET A 1 6.61 0.88 13.58
CA MET A 1 6.80 0.24 12.24
C MET A 1 6.16 -1.14 12.09
N GLY A 2 6.15 -2.00 13.13
CA GLY A 2 5.62 -3.37 13.05
C GLY A 2 4.24 -3.51 12.38
N PRO A 3 3.20 -2.75 12.78
CA PRO A 3 1.85 -2.89 12.23
C PRO A 3 1.71 -2.57 10.74
N ILE A 4 2.53 -1.68 10.18
CA ILE A 4 2.46 -1.32 8.75
C ILE A 4 3.00 -2.48 7.92
N ILE A 5 4.21 -2.96 8.24
CA ILE A 5 4.85 -4.03 7.47
C ILE A 5 4.04 -5.32 7.60
N SER A 6 3.63 -5.69 8.82
CA SER A 6 2.85 -6.92 9.02
C SER A 6 1.43 -6.82 8.43
N GLY A 7 0.79 -5.66 8.52
CA GLY A 7 -0.54 -5.46 7.96
C GLY A 7 -0.54 -5.41 6.43
N THR A 8 0.42 -4.71 5.81
CA THR A 8 0.61 -4.73 4.36
C THR A 8 0.93 -6.14 3.86
N ALA A 9 1.81 -6.88 4.54
CA ALA A 9 2.09 -8.27 4.20
C ALA A 9 0.84 -9.16 4.32
N ALA A 10 0.03 -8.98 5.36
CA ALA A 10 -1.22 -9.72 5.53
C ALA A 10 -2.24 -9.39 4.43
N LEU A 11 -2.34 -8.13 3.99
CA LEU A 11 -3.19 -7.74 2.86
C LEU A 11 -2.72 -8.37 1.54
N ILE A 12 -1.41 -8.39 1.29
CA ILE A 12 -0.81 -9.04 0.12
C ILE A 12 -1.11 -10.54 0.14
N LEU A 13 -0.86 -11.22 1.26
CA LEU A 13 -1.12 -12.65 1.42
C LEU A 13 -2.60 -12.99 1.27
N GLY A 14 -3.49 -12.17 1.84
CA GLY A 14 -4.92 -12.32 1.65
C GLY A 14 -5.32 -12.19 0.18
N MET A 15 -4.78 -11.22 -0.54
CA MET A 15 -5.06 -11.04 -1.96
C MET A 15 -4.54 -12.22 -2.78
N TYR A 16 -3.33 -12.71 -2.48
CA TYR A 16 -2.76 -13.89 -3.12
C TYR A 16 -3.61 -15.16 -2.94
N LEU A 17 -4.18 -15.36 -1.75
CA LEU A 17 -4.97 -16.55 -1.43
C LEU A 17 -6.43 -16.49 -1.93
N PHE A 18 -7.07 -15.33 -1.83
CA PHE A 18 -8.52 -15.19 -2.05
C PHE A 18 -8.88 -14.50 -3.37
N LEU A 19 -7.98 -13.69 -3.94
CA LEU A 19 -8.15 -12.97 -5.22
C LEU A 19 -6.91 -13.14 -6.13
N PRO A 20 -6.62 -14.37 -6.59
CA PRO A 20 -5.41 -14.65 -7.38
C PRO A 20 -5.35 -13.84 -8.69
N ASP A 21 -6.49 -13.52 -9.31
CA ASP A 21 -6.56 -12.73 -10.55
C ASP A 21 -6.22 -11.24 -10.33
N SER A 22 -6.67 -10.68 -9.21
CA SER A 22 -6.27 -9.33 -8.81
C SER A 22 -4.78 -9.29 -8.44
N PHE A 23 -4.27 -10.34 -7.81
CA PHE A 23 -2.85 -10.47 -7.49
C PHE A 23 -1.97 -10.61 -8.73
N SER A 24 -2.40 -11.38 -9.73
CA SER A 24 -1.63 -11.56 -10.97
C SER A 24 -1.51 -10.24 -11.74
N THR A 25 -2.61 -9.49 -11.86
CA THR A 25 -2.63 -8.15 -12.47
C THR A 25 -1.68 -7.19 -11.75
N PHE A 26 -1.70 -7.21 -10.41
CA PHE A 26 -0.77 -6.45 -9.59
C PHE A 26 0.70 -6.84 -9.79
N SER A 27 0.99 -8.15 -9.86
CA SER A 27 2.35 -8.67 -10.08
C SER A 27 2.88 -8.43 -11.51
N ASN A 28 2.00 -8.29 -12.50
CA ASN A 28 2.38 -7.96 -13.87
C ASN A 28 2.78 -6.49 -14.00
N TYR A 29 2.06 -5.60 -13.30
CA TYR A 29 2.48 -4.20 -13.14
C TYR A 29 3.84 -4.07 -12.45
N LEU A 30 4.14 -4.94 -11.47
CA LEU A 30 5.46 -5.00 -10.84
C LEU A 30 6.56 -5.31 -11.83
N SER A 31 6.35 -6.37 -12.61
CA SER A 31 7.35 -6.91 -13.52
C SER A 31 7.68 -5.93 -14.64
N SER A 32 6.76 -5.01 -14.90
CA SER A 32 6.93 -3.89 -15.83
C SER A 32 7.82 -2.77 -15.26
N GLY A 33 8.06 -2.78 -13.95
CA GLY A 33 8.86 -1.81 -13.20
C GLY A 33 8.20 -0.43 -13.12
N PRO A 34 8.31 0.30 -11.99
CA PRO A 34 8.09 1.73 -12.06
C PRO A 34 9.12 2.29 -13.03
N GLY A 35 8.66 2.95 -14.10
CA GLY A 35 9.55 3.69 -15.00
C GLY A 35 10.37 4.73 -14.22
N GLN A 36 11.31 5.40 -14.89
CA GLN A 36 12.00 6.53 -14.26
C GLN A 36 10.95 7.54 -13.74
N PRO A 37 11.04 7.96 -12.47
CA PRO A 37 10.06 8.87 -11.90
C PRO A 37 10.04 10.17 -12.69
N GLY A 38 8.97 10.34 -13.46
CA GLY A 38 8.70 11.52 -14.27
C GLY A 38 7.70 12.47 -13.62
N PRO A 39 7.32 13.57 -14.30
CA PRO A 39 6.34 14.54 -13.83
C PRO A 39 4.98 13.91 -13.47
N ASN A 40 4.64 12.78 -14.12
CA ASN A 40 3.35 12.12 -14.02
C ASN A 40 3.33 10.95 -13.02
N THR A 41 4.43 10.68 -12.31
CA THR A 41 4.55 9.52 -11.40
C THR A 41 3.43 9.46 -10.37
N LEU A 42 3.02 10.60 -9.82
CA LEU A 42 1.90 10.66 -8.87
C LEU A 42 0.59 10.21 -9.51
N MET A 43 0.31 10.69 -10.74
CA MET A 43 -0.89 10.32 -11.48
C MET A 43 -0.89 8.84 -11.84
N GLU A 44 0.28 8.28 -12.20
CA GLU A 44 0.46 6.84 -12.45
C GLU A 44 0.19 5.99 -11.20
N ILE A 45 0.69 6.41 -10.03
CA ILE A 45 0.43 5.73 -8.75
C ILE A 45 -1.07 5.76 -8.41
N PHE A 46 -1.73 6.91 -8.61
CA PHE A 46 -3.17 7.02 -8.38
C PHE A 46 -3.98 6.17 -9.34
N ALA A 47 -3.64 6.19 -10.64
CA ALA A 47 -4.29 5.36 -11.66
C ALA A 47 -4.11 3.87 -11.36
N PHE A 48 -2.91 3.46 -10.97
CA PHE A 48 -2.61 2.10 -10.55
C PHE A 48 -3.43 1.68 -9.33
N THR A 49 -3.51 2.55 -8.32
CA THR A 49 -4.32 2.30 -7.13
C THR A 49 -5.80 2.16 -7.51
N ALA A 50 -6.31 3.03 -8.37
CA ALA A 50 -7.70 2.95 -8.87
C ALA A 50 -7.96 1.64 -9.62
N GLN A 51 -7.02 1.21 -10.47
CA GLN A 51 -7.12 -0.07 -11.19
C GLN A 51 -7.07 -1.28 -10.26
N LEU A 52 -6.28 -1.24 -9.18
CA LEU A 52 -6.31 -2.27 -8.14
C LEU A 52 -7.67 -2.33 -7.46
N PHE A 53 -8.26 -1.17 -7.17
CA PHE A 53 -9.62 -1.11 -6.63
C PHE A 53 -10.65 -1.69 -7.60
N GLU A 54 -10.60 -1.33 -8.87
CA GLU A 54 -11.49 -1.86 -9.90
C GLU A 54 -11.38 -3.39 -10.01
N ASN A 55 -10.15 -3.92 -9.98
CA ASN A 55 -9.93 -5.36 -10.01
C ASN A 55 -10.43 -6.06 -8.74
N ILE A 56 -10.21 -5.49 -7.55
CA ILE A 56 -10.67 -6.09 -6.29
C ILE A 56 -12.20 -6.11 -6.24
N PHE A 57 -12.86 -5.03 -6.67
CA PHE A 57 -14.32 -4.87 -6.66
C PHE A 57 -14.98 -5.23 -8.00
N SER A 58 -14.33 -6.06 -8.81
CA SER A 58 -14.91 -6.54 -10.06
C SER A 58 -16.20 -7.33 -9.81
N VAL A 59 -17.11 -7.33 -10.78
CA VAL A 59 -18.40 -8.04 -10.67
C VAL A 59 -18.18 -9.53 -10.39
N GLU A 60 -17.17 -10.12 -11.03
CA GLU A 60 -16.78 -11.52 -10.84
C GLU A 60 -16.35 -11.80 -9.39
N ASN A 61 -15.57 -10.90 -8.80
CA ASN A 61 -15.15 -11.00 -7.41
C ASN A 61 -16.33 -10.81 -6.45
N LEU A 62 -17.22 -9.84 -6.69
CA LEU A 62 -18.36 -9.55 -5.80
C LEU A 62 -19.34 -10.73 -5.62
N VAL A 63 -19.46 -11.58 -6.65
CA VAL A 63 -20.32 -12.78 -6.60
C VAL A 63 -19.61 -13.95 -5.90
N SER A 64 -18.27 -13.91 -5.79
CA SER A 64 -17.47 -14.96 -5.17
C SER A 64 -17.50 -14.88 -3.63
N PRO A 65 -17.69 -16.00 -2.92
CA PRO A 65 -17.58 -16.02 -1.46
C PRO A 65 -16.15 -15.68 -0.97
N ASN A 66 -15.12 -15.96 -1.79
CA ASN A 66 -13.73 -15.65 -1.44
C ASN A 66 -13.49 -14.16 -1.30
N PHE A 67 -14.16 -13.34 -2.12
CA PHE A 67 -14.10 -11.88 -2.01
C PHE A 67 -14.62 -11.42 -0.65
N TRP A 68 -15.74 -11.96 -0.17
CA TRP A 68 -16.32 -11.54 1.11
C TRP A 68 -15.44 -11.95 2.30
N ILE A 69 -14.77 -13.10 2.23
CA ILE A 69 -13.77 -13.51 3.22
C ILE A 69 -12.59 -12.52 3.21
N TYR A 70 -12.05 -12.23 2.03
CA TYR A 70 -10.98 -11.25 1.87
C TYR A 70 -11.40 -9.87 2.37
N PHE A 71 -12.59 -9.40 2.01
CA PHE A 71 -13.12 -8.10 2.37
C PHE A 71 -13.26 -7.94 3.88
N ALA A 72 -13.80 -8.95 4.58
CA ALA A 72 -13.91 -8.95 6.03
C ALA A 72 -12.52 -8.89 6.70
N LEU A 73 -11.56 -9.69 6.21
CA LEU A 73 -10.18 -9.67 6.69
C LEU A 73 -9.50 -8.32 6.42
N ALA A 74 -9.64 -7.80 5.21
CA ALA A 74 -9.03 -6.56 4.77
C ALA A 74 -9.52 -5.38 5.59
N ILE A 75 -10.81 -5.29 5.90
CA ILE A 75 -11.36 -4.28 6.82
C ILE A 75 -10.74 -4.40 8.23
N GLY A 76 -10.66 -5.62 8.76
CA GLY A 76 -10.11 -5.87 10.09
C GLY A 76 -8.64 -5.48 10.18
N ILE A 77 -7.83 -5.97 9.24
CA ILE A 77 -6.40 -5.69 9.16
C ILE A 77 -6.17 -4.20 8.97
N SER A 78 -6.83 -3.57 8.00
CA SER A 78 -6.64 -2.15 7.66
C SER A 78 -6.98 -1.22 8.81
N SER A 79 -7.91 -1.61 9.68
CA SER A 79 -8.27 -0.85 10.88
C SER A 79 -7.23 -0.90 11.98
N HIS A 80 -6.36 -1.91 11.98
CA HIS A 80 -5.29 -2.10 12.95
C HIS A 80 -3.93 -1.66 12.40
N ILE A 81 -3.82 -1.31 11.11
CA ILE A 81 -2.68 -0.61 10.52
C ILE A 81 -2.73 0.87 10.97
N ALA A 82 -2.53 1.09 12.27
CA ALA A 82 -2.38 2.42 12.83
C ALA A 82 -0.90 2.65 13.13
N LEU A 83 -0.34 3.75 12.62
CA LEU A 83 0.96 4.22 13.09
C LEU A 83 0.80 4.69 14.53
N SER A 84 1.70 4.23 15.41
CA SER A 84 1.79 4.81 16.75
C SER A 84 2.12 6.29 16.65
N LYS A 85 1.62 7.10 17.61
CA LYS A 85 2.01 8.52 17.72
C LYS A 85 3.53 8.68 17.84
N GLU A 86 4.21 7.71 18.44
CA GLU A 86 5.66 7.69 18.57
C GLU A 86 6.37 7.43 17.24
N ASP A 87 5.82 6.53 16.41
CA ASP A 87 6.32 6.26 15.05
C ASP A 87 6.25 7.52 14.17
N LEU A 88 5.13 8.25 14.24
CA LEU A 88 4.93 9.52 13.51
C LEU A 88 5.85 10.65 14.00
N LYS A 89 6.04 10.76 15.31
CA LYS A 89 6.94 11.77 15.89
C LYS A 89 8.41 11.52 15.54
N GLY A 90 8.80 10.24 15.41
CA GLY A 90 10.13 9.83 14.97
C GLY A 90 10.37 9.94 13.46
N ALA A 91 9.31 9.95 12.64
CA ALA A 91 9.41 9.90 11.18
C ALA A 91 10.24 11.07 10.59
N GLY A 92 10.13 12.27 11.15
CA GLY A 92 10.92 13.42 10.70
C GLY A 92 12.43 13.22 10.88
N ARG A 93 12.86 12.62 11.99
CA ARG A 93 14.28 12.26 12.19
C ARG A 93 14.70 11.14 11.24
N GLY A 94 13.83 10.15 11.03
CA GLY A 94 14.05 9.06 10.08
C GLY A 94 14.27 9.57 8.64
N LEU A 95 13.48 10.57 8.21
CA LEU A 95 13.63 11.20 6.90
C LEU A 95 15.02 11.84 6.75
N VAL A 96 15.47 12.60 7.75
CA VAL A 96 16.81 13.20 7.74
C VAL A 96 17.90 12.13 7.70
N THR A 97 17.75 11.04 8.45
CA THR A 97 18.71 9.93 8.46
C THR A 97 18.79 9.23 7.10
N ILE A 98 17.64 8.92 6.48
CA ILE A 98 17.60 8.28 5.15
C ILE A 98 18.19 9.22 4.10
N PHE A 99 17.85 10.51 4.15
CA PHE A 99 18.41 11.50 3.22
C PHE A 99 19.94 11.60 3.34
N ALA A 100 20.47 11.68 4.56
CA ALA A 100 21.90 11.70 4.81
C ALA A 100 22.60 10.41 4.33
N PHE A 101 21.97 9.25 4.55
CA PHE A 101 22.47 7.96 4.07
C PHE A 101 22.52 7.89 2.54
N ILE A 102 21.45 8.32 1.86
CA ILE A 102 21.40 8.36 0.38
C ILE A 102 22.50 9.28 -0.16
N LEU A 103 22.71 10.46 0.44
CA LEU A 103 23.81 11.35 0.03
C LEU A 103 25.17 10.69 0.19
N LEU A 104 25.41 10.02 1.32
CA LEU A 104 26.66 9.33 1.60
C LEU A 104 26.93 8.20 0.60
N VAL A 105 25.92 7.38 0.29
CA VAL A 105 26.02 6.32 -0.73
C VAL A 105 26.33 6.91 -2.11
N ASN A 106 25.69 8.02 -2.49
CA ASN A 106 25.95 8.70 -3.76
C ASN A 106 27.38 9.26 -3.82
N VAL A 107 27.90 9.84 -2.72
CA VAL A 107 29.30 10.32 -2.66
C VAL A 107 30.27 9.16 -2.87
N PHE A 108 30.06 8.02 -2.20
CA PHE A 108 30.90 6.84 -2.42
C PHE A 108 30.78 6.28 -3.84
N ALA A 109 29.57 6.25 -4.42
CA ALA A 109 29.36 5.80 -5.79
C ALA A 109 30.18 6.64 -6.80
N ILE A 110 30.21 7.96 -6.61
CA ILE A 110 31.02 8.87 -7.43
C ILE A 110 32.51 8.61 -7.23
N LEU A 111 32.98 8.47 -5.98
CA LEU A 111 34.40 8.25 -5.67
C LEU A 111 34.93 6.93 -6.23
N PHE A 112 34.13 5.87 -6.24
CA PHE A 112 34.50 4.53 -6.72
C PHE A 112 34.04 4.24 -8.16
N ASN A 113 33.38 5.19 -8.82
CA ASN A 113 32.77 5.03 -10.15
C ASN A 113 31.86 3.78 -10.23
N ALA A 114 31.11 3.52 -9.16
CA ALA A 114 30.25 2.36 -9.02
C ALA A 114 28.84 2.67 -9.51
N ASP A 115 28.26 1.78 -10.31
CA ASP A 115 26.87 1.88 -10.73
C ASP A 115 25.93 1.47 -9.59
N THR A 116 25.17 2.42 -9.07
CA THR A 116 24.16 2.22 -8.01
C THR A 116 22.73 2.28 -8.53
N SER A 117 22.54 2.42 -9.85
CA SER A 117 21.21 2.58 -10.46
C SER A 117 20.27 1.42 -10.11
N GLY A 118 20.74 0.17 -10.22
CA GLY A 118 19.95 -1.01 -9.89
C GLY A 118 19.50 -1.06 -8.42
N PHE A 119 20.34 -0.60 -7.49
CA PHE A 119 20.00 -0.54 -6.07
C PHE A 119 18.88 0.45 -5.78
N PHE A 120 18.93 1.64 -6.37
CA PHE A 120 17.88 2.65 -6.21
C PHE A 120 16.57 2.25 -6.91
N THR A 121 16.62 1.58 -8.06
CA THR A 121 15.42 1.03 -8.72
C THR A 121 14.71 0.00 -7.84
N TYR A 122 15.46 -0.87 -7.16
CA TYR A 122 14.87 -1.84 -6.24
C TYR A 122 14.20 -1.16 -5.03
N ILE A 123 14.87 -0.17 -4.42
CA ILE A 123 14.28 0.62 -3.32
C ILE A 123 13.03 1.37 -3.79
N LEU A 124 13.05 1.95 -4.99
CA LEU A 124 11.91 2.64 -5.56
C LEU A 124 10.72 1.68 -5.73
N SER A 125 10.96 0.49 -6.28
CA SER A 125 9.94 -0.55 -6.42
C SER A 125 9.31 -0.88 -5.06
N LEU A 126 10.10 -1.17 -4.03
CA LEU A 126 9.61 -1.43 -2.67
C LEU A 126 8.78 -0.27 -2.08
N ASN A 127 9.15 0.98 -2.35
CA ASN A 127 8.37 2.12 -1.89
C ASN A 127 7.01 2.22 -2.61
N VAL A 128 6.96 1.89 -3.90
CA VAL A 128 5.70 1.80 -4.66
C VAL A 128 4.80 0.70 -4.08
N TYR A 129 5.34 -0.47 -3.66
CA TYR A 129 4.58 -1.51 -2.94
C TYR A 129 3.91 -0.98 -1.69
N LEU A 130 4.73 -0.40 -0.81
CA LEU A 130 4.27 0.07 0.48
C LEU A 130 3.23 1.16 0.30
N LEU A 131 3.43 2.06 -0.66
CA LEU A 131 2.49 3.15 -0.94
C LEU A 131 1.15 2.62 -1.48
N ALA A 132 1.16 1.76 -2.49
CA ALA A 132 -0.07 1.23 -3.09
C ALA A 132 -0.93 0.48 -2.05
N PHE A 133 -0.33 -0.41 -1.25
CA PHE A 133 -1.08 -1.12 -0.21
C PHE A 133 -1.46 -0.25 0.98
N SER A 134 -0.68 0.79 1.29
CA SER A 134 -1.09 1.78 2.27
C SER A 134 -2.32 2.54 1.79
N MET A 135 -2.39 2.92 0.51
CA MET A 135 -3.59 3.53 -0.07
C MET A 135 -4.77 2.57 -0.04
N VAL A 136 -4.56 1.29 -0.37
CA VAL A 136 -5.62 0.28 -0.30
C VAL A 136 -6.16 0.13 1.13
N SER A 137 -5.26 0.04 2.11
CA SER A 137 -5.61 -0.01 3.53
C SER A 137 -6.41 1.22 3.98
N VAL A 138 -6.02 2.42 3.52
CA VAL A 138 -6.76 3.65 3.86
C VAL A 138 -8.20 3.57 3.36
N VAL A 139 -8.44 3.10 2.14
CA VAL A 139 -9.79 2.96 1.61
C VAL A 139 -10.61 1.92 2.38
N PHE A 140 -10.05 0.75 2.71
CA PHE A 140 -10.77 -0.23 3.54
C PHE A 140 -11.11 0.31 4.94
N SER A 141 -10.21 1.10 5.53
CA SER A 141 -10.46 1.79 6.80
C SER A 141 -11.59 2.83 6.66
N LEU A 142 -11.63 3.58 5.55
CA LEU A 142 -12.71 4.53 5.25
C LEU A 142 -14.05 3.81 5.03
N ILE A 143 -14.07 2.69 4.31
CA ILE A 143 -15.28 1.88 4.14
C ILE A 143 -15.83 1.45 5.50
N ARG A 144 -14.97 0.96 6.40
CA ARG A 144 -15.39 0.62 7.77
C ARG A 144 -15.97 1.82 8.51
N LEU A 145 -15.33 2.99 8.40
CA LEU A 145 -15.79 4.20 9.06
C LEU A 145 -17.18 4.60 8.57
N VAL A 146 -17.42 4.54 7.26
CA VAL A 146 -18.74 4.82 6.66
C VAL A 146 -19.78 3.80 7.14
N LEU A 147 -19.47 2.50 7.11
CA LEU A 147 -20.38 1.45 7.59
C LEU A 147 -20.71 1.63 9.08
N SER A 148 -19.72 1.92 9.91
CA SER A 148 -19.92 2.18 11.34
C SER A 148 -20.78 3.41 11.58
N GLY A 149 -20.57 4.49 10.82
CA GLY A 149 -21.38 5.71 10.90
C GLY A 149 -22.83 5.46 10.48
N PHE A 150 -23.05 4.65 9.44
CA PHE A 150 -24.39 4.26 8.99
C PHE A 150 -25.14 3.47 10.07
N VAL A 151 -24.50 2.45 10.66
CA VAL A 151 -25.09 1.67 11.76
C VAL A 151 -25.40 2.56 12.96
N TYR A 152 -24.48 3.44 13.35
CA TYR A 152 -24.70 4.37 14.46
C TYR A 152 -25.91 5.30 14.21
N SER A 153 -26.03 5.84 12.99
CA SER A 153 -27.15 6.70 12.60
C SER A 153 -28.50 5.97 12.62
N LEU A 154 -28.54 4.72 12.17
CA LEU A 154 -29.75 3.89 12.24
C LEU A 154 -30.16 3.60 13.68
N VAL A 155 -29.22 3.18 14.53
CA VAL A 155 -29.49 2.88 15.94
C VAL A 155 -29.96 4.13 16.68
N HIS A 156 -29.34 5.29 16.45
CA HIS A 156 -29.75 6.54 17.07
C HIS A 156 -31.13 7.05 16.61
N LYS A 157 -31.59 6.67 15.42
CA LYS A 157 -32.96 7.01 14.95
C LYS A 157 -34.04 6.06 15.49
N ILE A 158 -33.65 4.89 16.00
CA ILE A 158 -34.58 3.85 16.48
C ILE A 158 -34.79 3.93 18.00
N ILE A 159 -33.83 4.47 18.75
CA ILE A 159 -33.88 4.70 20.21
C ILE A 159 -34.30 6.15 20.49
#